data_AF-A0A0K2RJP3-F1
#
_entry.id   AF-A0A0K2RJP3-F1
#
_cell.length_a   1.000
_cell.length_b   1.000
_cell.length_c   1.000
_cell.angle_alpha   90.00
_cell.angle_beta   90.00
_cell.angle_gamma   90.00
#
_symmetry.space_group_name_H-M   'P 1'
#
loop_
_entity.id
_entity.type
_entity.pdbx_description
1 polymer ?
#
loop_
_entity_poly.entity_id
_entity_poly.type
_entity_poly.pdbx_seq_one_letter_code
_entity_poly.pdbx_strand_id
1 'polypeptide(L)'
;MKKLINDPRSVVDESVEGFGMAHADLVDVHTDPIFVVRKGAPVAGKVALVSGGGSGHEPLHAGFVGHGMLDAAVPGAVFTSPTPDQIIPATAAVDSGAGVIHIVKNYTGDVLNFETAAEMAQAEGISVRSVLVNDDVAVEDSLYTAGRRAWAAPCWSKRLPAQQRSVGIRWKPSRAWRRELSATCAPWASPSPAAPCRMPGTQLRARRG
;
A
#
# COMPACT_ATOMS: atom_id res chain seq x y z
N MET A 1 3.63 -25.09 -18.31
CA MET A 1 3.63 -24.25 -17.08
C MET A 1 4.21 -22.89 -17.46
N LYS A 2 3.58 -21.75 -17.11
CA LYS A 2 4.02 -20.39 -17.54
C LYS A 2 4.50 -19.49 -16.38
N LYS A 3 4.58 -20.02 -15.16
CA LYS A 3 4.87 -19.25 -13.95
C LYS A 3 6.11 -19.81 -13.26
N LEU A 4 6.97 -18.93 -12.80
CA LEU A 4 8.13 -19.24 -11.96
C LEU A 4 7.70 -19.04 -10.51
N ILE A 5 7.05 -20.06 -9.95
CA ILE A 5 6.58 -20.07 -8.56
C ILE A 5 6.76 -21.49 -8.01
N ASN A 6 6.97 -21.61 -6.70
CA ASN A 6 6.92 -22.88 -5.99
C ASN A 6 5.46 -23.22 -5.65
N ASP A 7 5.07 -23.06 -4.39
CA ASP A 7 3.67 -23.21 -3.95
C ASP A 7 2.89 -21.91 -4.21
N PRO A 8 1.75 -21.95 -4.94
CA PRO A 8 0.88 -20.80 -5.10
C PRO A 8 0.45 -20.11 -3.80
N ARG A 9 0.43 -20.83 -2.67
CA ARG A 9 0.07 -20.28 -1.36
C ARG A 9 1.19 -19.44 -0.74
N SER A 10 2.44 -19.76 -1.07
CA SER A 10 3.63 -19.10 -0.52
C SER A 10 4.18 -18.00 -1.42
N VAL A 11 3.51 -17.71 -2.55
CA VAL A 11 4.01 -16.78 -3.57
C VAL A 11 4.30 -15.38 -3.05
N VAL A 12 3.48 -14.88 -2.11
CA VAL A 12 3.67 -13.55 -1.52
C VAL A 12 4.84 -13.58 -0.54
N ASP A 13 4.86 -14.58 0.35
CA ASP A 13 5.91 -14.74 1.36
C ASP A 13 7.29 -14.86 0.70
N GLU A 14 7.44 -15.78 -0.26
CA GLU A 14 8.69 -15.99 -1.00
C GLU A 14 9.12 -14.74 -1.79
N SER A 15 8.15 -14.03 -2.39
CA SER A 15 8.46 -12.82 -3.16
C SER A 15 8.93 -11.66 -2.27
N VAL A 16 8.34 -11.51 -1.09
CA VAL A 16 8.67 -10.43 -0.16
C VAL A 16 9.97 -10.75 0.60
N GLU A 17 10.20 -12.02 0.96
CA GLU A 17 11.48 -12.48 1.49
C GLU A 17 12.61 -12.23 0.50
N GLY A 18 12.43 -12.62 -0.77
CA GLY A 18 13.40 -12.35 -1.84
C GLY A 18 13.64 -10.85 -2.05
N PHE A 19 12.59 -10.03 -1.97
CA PHE A 19 12.72 -8.56 -2.03
C PHE A 19 13.55 -8.03 -0.86
N GLY A 20 13.31 -8.50 0.37
CA GLY A 20 14.10 -8.14 1.54
C GLY A 20 15.58 -8.51 1.40
N MET A 21 15.87 -9.70 0.89
CA MET A 21 17.25 -10.14 0.63
C MET A 21 17.95 -9.28 -0.43
N ALA A 22 17.24 -8.92 -1.51
CA ALA A 22 17.77 -8.13 -2.61
C ALA A 22 18.01 -6.65 -2.23
N HIS A 23 17.29 -6.14 -1.22
CA HIS A 23 17.31 -4.74 -0.80
C HIS A 23 17.59 -4.58 0.70
N ALA A 24 18.39 -5.48 1.28
CA ALA A 24 18.67 -5.55 2.71
C ALA A 24 19.36 -4.29 3.28
N ASP A 25 19.92 -3.43 2.42
CA ASP A 25 20.49 -2.13 2.78
C ASP A 25 19.42 -1.01 2.88
N LEU A 26 18.23 -1.21 2.31
CA LEU A 26 17.17 -0.21 2.20
C LEU A 26 15.92 -0.52 3.03
N VAL A 27 15.60 -1.79 3.24
CA VAL A 27 14.36 -2.23 3.91
C VAL A 27 14.61 -3.33 4.92
N ASP A 28 13.71 -3.42 5.90
CA ASP A 28 13.57 -4.55 6.80
C ASP A 28 12.21 -5.23 6.52
N VAL A 29 12.21 -6.56 6.41
CA VAL A 29 11.02 -7.36 6.12
C VAL A 29 10.59 -8.11 7.39
N HIS A 30 9.32 -7.98 7.72
CA HIS A 30 8.65 -8.78 8.74
C HIS A 30 7.79 -9.83 8.05
N THR A 31 7.79 -11.05 8.59
CA THR A 31 7.09 -12.20 7.99
C THR A 31 5.86 -12.65 8.77
N ASP A 32 5.69 -12.20 10.01
CA ASP A 32 4.55 -12.55 10.87
C ASP A 32 4.18 -11.39 11.82
N PRO A 33 3.15 -10.59 11.50
CA PRO A 33 2.49 -10.51 10.19
C PRO A 33 3.43 -9.94 9.12
N ILE A 34 3.10 -10.18 7.85
CA ILE A 34 3.92 -9.71 6.74
C ILE A 34 3.77 -8.20 6.48
N PHE A 35 4.89 -7.47 6.53
CA PHE A 35 5.01 -6.08 6.11
C PHE A 35 6.47 -5.69 5.87
N VAL A 36 6.68 -4.59 5.14
CA VAL A 36 8.02 -4.08 4.80
C VAL A 36 8.16 -2.67 5.35
N VAL A 37 9.24 -2.38 6.06
CA VAL A 37 9.57 -1.03 6.56
C VAL A 37 10.88 -0.54 5.96
N ARG A 38 11.03 0.79 5.84
CA ARG A 38 12.32 1.35 5.47
C ARG A 38 13.33 1.09 6.59
N LYS A 39 14.59 0.88 6.20
CA LYS A 39 15.67 0.73 7.16
C LYS A 39 15.84 1.99 8.00
N GLY A 40 15.97 1.81 9.30
CA GLY A 40 16.06 2.91 10.27
C GLY A 40 14.73 3.64 10.52
N ALA A 41 13.60 2.98 10.33
CA ALA A 41 12.32 3.41 10.90
C ALA A 41 12.24 3.06 12.42
N PRO A 42 11.46 3.81 13.21
CA PRO A 42 10.79 5.06 12.86
C PRO A 42 11.79 6.23 12.74
N VAL A 43 11.46 7.23 11.91
CA VAL A 43 12.31 8.43 11.75
C VAL A 43 11.82 9.51 12.71
N ALA A 44 12.63 9.85 13.70
CA ALA A 44 12.26 10.81 14.75
C ALA A 44 11.72 12.14 14.19
N GLY A 45 10.56 12.56 14.70
CA GLY A 45 9.93 13.84 14.36
C GLY A 45 9.33 13.90 12.95
N LYS A 46 9.21 12.79 12.24
CA LYS A 46 8.67 12.72 10.88
C LYS A 46 7.29 12.08 10.88
N VAL A 47 6.32 12.68 10.18
CA VAL A 47 5.05 12.00 9.87
C VAL A 47 5.32 10.81 8.95
N ALA A 48 4.96 9.61 9.39
CA ALA A 48 5.22 8.39 8.63
C ALA A 48 4.16 8.15 7.56
N LEU A 49 4.56 7.51 6.46
CA LEU A 49 3.68 7.15 5.34
C LEU A 49 3.58 5.64 5.22
N VAL A 50 2.36 5.12 5.29
CA VAL A 50 2.05 3.69 5.14
C VAL A 50 1.09 3.52 3.98
N SER A 51 1.34 2.54 3.12
CA SER A 51 0.37 2.10 2.11
C SER A 51 0.36 0.58 2.03
N GLY A 52 -0.51 0.02 1.21
CA GLY A 52 -0.67 -1.41 1.08
C GLY A 52 -1.79 -1.78 0.12
N GLY A 53 -2.07 -3.06 0.07
CA GLY A 53 -3.09 -3.65 -0.80
C GLY A 53 -2.69 -5.05 -1.25
N GLY A 54 -3.50 -5.66 -2.10
CA GLY A 54 -3.20 -6.98 -2.62
C GLY A 54 -1.93 -7.02 -3.46
N SER A 55 -1.14 -8.09 -3.27
CA SER A 55 0.02 -8.40 -4.11
C SER A 55 -0.36 -8.70 -5.56
N GLY A 56 0.63 -8.76 -6.45
CA GLY A 56 0.43 -8.91 -7.90
C GLY A 56 0.48 -7.58 -8.66
N HIS A 57 0.84 -6.50 -7.98
CA HIS A 57 1.05 -5.16 -8.54
C HIS A 57 2.50 -4.68 -8.37
N GLU A 58 3.43 -5.58 -8.05
CA GLU A 58 4.84 -5.27 -7.84
C GLU A 58 5.38 -4.45 -9.05
N PRO A 59 6.09 -3.32 -8.82
CA PRO A 59 6.73 -2.91 -7.56
C PRO A 59 5.82 -2.24 -6.52
N LEU A 60 4.51 -2.05 -6.80
CA LEU A 60 3.60 -1.50 -5.79
C LEU A 60 3.32 -2.52 -4.68
N HIS A 61 3.46 -2.21 -3.40
CA HIS A 61 3.96 -0.94 -2.82
C HIS A 61 5.38 -1.04 -2.24
N ALA A 62 5.88 -2.25 -1.99
CA ALA A 62 7.15 -2.49 -1.32
C ALA A 62 8.34 -1.82 -2.03
N GLY A 63 8.34 -1.76 -3.36
CA GLY A 63 9.39 -1.10 -4.15
C GLY A 63 9.46 0.42 -3.96
N PHE A 64 8.47 1.03 -3.28
CA PHE A 64 8.43 2.45 -2.96
C PHE A 64 8.68 2.74 -1.47
N VAL A 65 9.12 1.74 -0.70
CA VAL A 65 9.55 1.91 0.68
C VAL A 65 10.99 2.44 0.69
N GLY A 66 11.21 3.61 1.30
CA GLY A 66 12.52 4.22 1.35
C GLY A 66 12.53 5.73 1.58
N HIS A 67 13.73 6.30 1.64
CA HIS A 67 13.88 7.76 1.69
C HIS A 67 13.26 8.39 0.43
N GLY A 68 12.55 9.50 0.58
CA GLY A 68 11.73 10.07 -0.50
C GLY A 68 10.25 9.66 -0.51
N MET A 69 9.92 8.46 -0.03
CA MET A 69 8.62 7.84 -0.28
C MET A 69 8.03 7.19 0.98
N LEU A 70 7.56 5.95 0.90
CA LEU A 70 6.88 5.23 1.99
C LEU A 70 7.84 4.87 3.12
N ASP A 71 7.33 4.90 4.34
CA ASP A 71 8.00 4.36 5.53
C ASP A 71 7.67 2.88 5.71
N ALA A 72 6.46 2.45 5.34
CA ALA A 72 6.08 1.05 5.28
C ALA A 72 5.13 0.71 4.13
N ALA A 73 5.16 -0.55 3.70
CA ALA A 73 4.21 -1.16 2.79
C ALA A 73 3.66 -2.46 3.38
N VAL A 74 2.36 -2.68 3.24
CA VAL A 74 1.66 -3.87 3.76
C VAL A 74 1.14 -4.70 2.57
N PRO A 75 1.86 -5.76 2.16
CA PRO A 75 1.40 -6.67 1.11
C PRO A 75 0.32 -7.60 1.66
N GLY A 76 -0.86 -7.58 1.04
CA GLY A 76 -1.89 -8.59 1.25
C GLY A 76 -1.71 -9.79 0.32
N ALA A 77 -2.60 -10.78 0.41
CA ALA A 77 -2.62 -11.87 -0.57
C ALA A 77 -2.84 -11.34 -2.01
N VAL A 78 -2.56 -12.16 -3.03
CA VAL A 78 -2.65 -11.71 -4.43
C VAL A 78 -4.05 -11.16 -4.74
N PHE A 79 -4.12 -9.89 -5.14
CA PHE A 79 -5.34 -9.10 -5.37
C PHE A 79 -6.34 -9.01 -4.20
N THR A 80 -5.88 -9.26 -2.98
CA THR A 80 -6.70 -9.19 -1.76
C THR A 80 -6.07 -8.21 -0.78
N SER A 81 -6.86 -7.27 -0.27
CA SER A 81 -6.39 -6.28 0.70
C SER A 81 -5.77 -6.95 1.95
N PRO A 82 -4.68 -6.41 2.53
CA PRO A 82 -4.17 -6.89 3.81
C PRO A 82 -5.22 -6.69 4.92
N THR A 83 -5.18 -7.53 5.94
CA THR A 83 -6.10 -7.41 7.08
C THR A 83 -5.66 -6.29 8.04
N PRO A 84 -6.57 -5.76 8.87
CA PRO A 84 -6.20 -4.78 9.90
C PRO A 84 -5.06 -5.26 10.81
N ASP A 85 -5.05 -6.55 11.16
CA ASP A 85 -4.01 -7.18 11.99
C ASP A 85 -2.61 -7.15 11.35
N GLN A 86 -2.52 -7.01 10.02
CA GLN A 86 -1.25 -6.78 9.33
C GLN A 86 -0.90 -5.28 9.26
N ILE A 87 -1.90 -4.42 9.10
CA ILE A 87 -1.72 -2.98 8.92
C ILE A 87 -1.31 -2.28 10.23
N ILE A 88 -1.86 -2.71 11.37
CA ILE A 88 -1.59 -2.10 12.69
C ILE A 88 -0.11 -2.25 13.07
N PRO A 89 0.52 -3.45 13.02
CA PRO A 89 1.94 -3.58 13.34
C PRO A 89 2.85 -2.77 12.43
N ALA A 90 2.55 -2.70 11.13
CA ALA A 90 3.29 -1.85 10.20
C ALA A 90 3.16 -0.36 10.55
N THR A 91 1.97 0.07 10.97
CA THR A 91 1.68 1.44 11.43
C THR A 91 2.46 1.77 12.71
N ALA A 92 2.44 0.86 13.68
CA ALA A 92 3.19 1.02 14.93
C ALA A 92 4.71 1.03 14.72
N ALA A 93 5.23 0.19 13.82
CA ALA A 93 6.65 0.10 13.52
C ALA A 93 7.26 1.41 12.96
N VAL A 94 6.43 2.27 12.34
CA VAL A 94 6.89 3.53 11.75
C VAL A 94 6.43 4.77 12.52
N ASP A 95 5.64 4.63 13.58
CA ASP A 95 5.21 5.78 14.37
C ASP A 95 6.37 6.37 15.17
N SER A 96 6.68 7.64 14.90
CA SER A 96 7.69 8.41 15.63
C SER A 96 7.08 9.37 16.66
N GLY A 97 5.77 9.25 16.94
CA GLY A 97 5.00 10.21 17.74
C GLY A 97 4.57 11.47 16.98
N ALA A 98 4.93 11.61 15.71
CA ALA A 98 4.48 12.71 14.83
C ALA A 98 3.18 12.37 14.08
N GLY A 99 2.70 11.12 14.20
CA GLY A 99 1.53 10.60 13.50
C GLY A 99 1.86 9.85 12.22
N VAL A 100 0.88 9.11 11.72
CA VAL A 100 0.99 8.23 10.56
C VAL A 100 -0.11 8.56 9.55
N ILE A 101 0.26 8.56 8.27
CA ILE A 101 -0.67 8.74 7.16
C ILE A 101 -0.81 7.41 6.42
N HIS A 102 -2.05 6.91 6.35
CA HIS A 102 -2.42 5.82 5.47
C HIS A 102 -2.77 6.34 4.09
N ILE A 103 -2.07 5.89 3.06
CA ILE A 103 -2.38 6.17 1.66
C ILE A 103 -3.12 4.96 1.11
N VAL A 104 -4.42 5.12 0.86
CA VAL A 104 -5.35 4.02 0.59
C VAL A 104 -5.84 4.12 -0.84
N LYS A 105 -5.77 3.02 -1.58
CA LYS A 105 -6.34 2.93 -2.93
C LYS A 105 -7.85 2.73 -2.82
N ASN A 106 -8.65 3.39 -3.67
CA ASN A 106 -10.10 3.25 -3.64
C ASN A 106 -10.56 1.91 -4.21
N TYR A 107 -10.47 0.88 -3.37
CA TYR A 107 -11.11 -0.42 -3.50
C TYR A 107 -11.78 -0.74 -2.18
N THR A 108 -12.97 -1.32 -2.21
CA THR A 108 -13.79 -1.53 -1.00
C THR A 108 -13.04 -2.26 0.10
N GLY A 109 -12.31 -3.34 -0.22
CA GLY A 109 -11.51 -4.07 0.76
C GLY A 109 -10.36 -3.23 1.34
N ASP A 110 -9.67 -2.46 0.50
CA ASP A 110 -8.59 -1.56 0.95
C ASP A 110 -9.14 -0.47 1.87
N VAL A 111 -10.27 0.16 1.53
CA VAL A 111 -10.90 1.20 2.36
C VAL A 111 -11.32 0.63 3.71
N LEU A 112 -12.10 -0.45 3.73
CA LEU A 112 -12.60 -1.04 4.96
C LEU A 112 -11.49 -1.49 5.91
N ASN A 113 -10.45 -2.17 5.38
CA ASN A 113 -9.37 -2.68 6.21
C ASN A 113 -8.47 -1.56 6.76
N PHE A 114 -8.13 -0.55 5.94
CA PHE A 114 -7.31 0.56 6.41
C PHE A 114 -8.07 1.51 7.35
N GLU A 115 -9.37 1.73 7.14
CA GLU A 115 -10.20 2.50 8.08
C GLU A 115 -10.29 1.78 9.44
N THR A 116 -10.58 0.47 9.43
CA THR A 116 -10.60 -0.35 10.65
C THR A 116 -9.25 -0.29 11.38
N ALA A 117 -8.14 -0.48 10.66
CA ALA A 117 -6.80 -0.40 11.24
C ALA A 117 -6.48 0.98 11.82
N ALA A 118 -6.91 2.06 11.14
CA ALA A 118 -6.71 3.43 11.62
C ALA A 118 -7.48 3.70 12.91
N GLU A 119 -8.72 3.23 13.03
CA GLU A 119 -9.53 3.36 14.25
C GLU A 119 -8.91 2.58 15.43
N MET A 120 -8.46 1.34 15.19
CA MET A 120 -7.80 0.51 16.20
C MET A 120 -6.47 1.14 16.66
N ALA A 121 -5.62 1.56 15.72
CA ALA A 121 -4.36 2.22 16.06
C ALA A 121 -4.57 3.54 16.83
N GLN A 122 -5.63 4.30 16.50
CA GLN A 122 -6.02 5.50 17.25
C GLN A 122 -6.47 5.18 18.69
N ALA A 123 -7.18 4.07 18.89
CA ALA A 123 -7.55 3.60 20.22
C ALA A 123 -6.31 3.23 21.08
N GLU A 124 -5.22 2.80 20.44
CA GLU A 124 -3.92 2.54 21.05
C GLU A 124 -3.03 3.80 21.21
N GLY A 125 -3.53 4.97 20.81
CA GLY A 125 -2.84 6.25 20.98
C GLY A 125 -2.00 6.72 19.79
N ILE A 126 -1.99 5.98 18.68
CA ILE A 126 -1.28 6.37 17.46
C ILE A 126 -2.14 7.36 16.66
N SER A 127 -1.60 8.54 16.34
CA SER A 127 -2.35 9.51 15.55
C SER A 127 -2.34 9.15 14.06
N VAL A 128 -3.40 8.47 13.60
CA VAL A 128 -3.54 8.05 12.19
C VAL A 128 -4.47 8.98 11.40
N ARG A 129 -4.14 9.23 10.12
CA ARG A 129 -5.02 9.91 9.15
C ARG A 129 -4.95 9.20 7.80
N SER A 130 -6.06 9.14 7.07
CA SER A 130 -6.09 8.48 5.76
C SER A 130 -6.23 9.47 4.60
N VAL A 131 -5.63 9.12 3.47
CA VAL A 131 -5.87 9.71 2.16
C VAL A 131 -6.35 8.63 1.21
N LEU A 132 -7.51 8.86 0.63
CA LEU A 132 -8.06 8.02 -0.42
C LEU A 132 -7.53 8.49 -1.78
N VAL A 133 -6.96 7.57 -2.54
CA VAL A 133 -6.55 7.74 -3.93
C VAL A 133 -7.65 7.17 -4.81
N ASN A 134 -8.09 7.90 -5.83
CA ASN A 134 -9.17 7.52 -6.76
C ASN A 134 -8.92 8.10 -8.17
N ASP A 135 -7.72 7.85 -8.69
CA ASP A 135 -7.17 8.48 -9.90
C ASP A 135 -7.68 7.89 -11.23
N ASP A 136 -8.35 6.73 -11.23
CA ASP A 136 -8.82 6.11 -12.46
C ASP A 136 -10.09 6.79 -12.98
N VAL A 137 -9.97 7.48 -14.12
CA VAL A 137 -11.09 8.17 -14.79
C VAL A 137 -11.83 7.29 -15.80
N ALA A 138 -11.40 6.04 -16.00
CA ALA A 138 -12.04 5.15 -16.95
C ALA A 138 -13.46 4.73 -16.51
N VAL A 139 -13.69 4.61 -15.19
CA VAL A 139 -14.92 4.05 -14.62
C VAL A 139 -15.22 4.70 -13.27
N GLU A 140 -16.48 5.10 -13.05
CA GLU A 140 -16.94 5.72 -11.79
C GLU A 140 -17.51 4.73 -10.78
N ASP A 141 -17.95 3.53 -11.16
CA ASP A 141 -18.34 2.46 -10.24
C ASP A 141 -17.95 1.10 -10.82
N SER A 142 -17.46 0.16 -9.99
CA SER A 142 -17.03 -1.16 -10.45
C SER A 142 -17.41 -2.27 -9.47
N LEU A 143 -17.18 -3.53 -9.85
CA LEU A 143 -17.46 -4.71 -9.01
C LEU A 143 -16.85 -4.64 -7.60
N TYR A 144 -15.78 -3.86 -7.42
CA TYR A 144 -15.00 -3.81 -6.17
C TYR A 144 -14.78 -2.39 -5.65
N THR A 145 -15.42 -1.38 -6.22
CA THR A 145 -15.23 0.03 -5.82
C THR A 145 -16.53 0.82 -5.98
N ALA A 146 -16.89 1.58 -4.94
CA ALA A 146 -17.83 2.69 -5.03
C ALA A 146 -17.06 3.98 -5.34
N GLY A 147 -17.43 4.67 -6.41
CA GLY A 147 -16.62 5.78 -6.95
C GLY A 147 -15.44 5.30 -7.79
N ARG A 148 -14.64 6.27 -8.26
CA ARG A 148 -13.49 5.99 -9.15
C ARG A 148 -12.50 5.03 -8.49
N ARG A 149 -12.02 4.04 -9.26
CA ARG A 149 -10.95 3.15 -8.83
C ARG A 149 -9.63 3.91 -8.65
N ALA A 150 -8.65 3.22 -8.08
CA ALA A 150 -7.28 3.69 -8.08
C ALA A 150 -6.37 2.75 -8.86
N TRP A 151 -5.53 3.32 -9.71
CA TRP A 151 -4.37 2.62 -10.26
C TRP A 151 -3.13 2.91 -9.41
N ALA A 152 -3.07 4.11 -8.82
CA ALA A 152 -2.05 4.62 -7.91
C ALA A 152 -0.62 4.73 -8.46
N ALA A 153 -0.24 4.02 -9.52
CA ALA A 153 1.11 4.11 -10.12
C ALA A 153 1.56 5.57 -10.44
N PRO A 154 0.70 6.49 -10.90
CA PRO A 154 1.06 7.89 -11.07
C PRO A 154 1.48 8.57 -9.75
N CYS A 155 0.83 8.24 -8.62
CA CYS A 155 1.12 8.80 -7.29
C CYS A 155 2.54 8.46 -6.82
N TRP A 156 3.07 7.30 -7.21
CA TRP A 156 4.37 6.81 -6.78
C TRP A 156 5.50 7.15 -7.76
N SER A 157 5.19 7.77 -8.90
CA SER A 157 6.20 8.24 -9.85
C SER A 157 7.02 9.44 -9.36
N LYS A 158 6.58 10.11 -8.29
CA LYS A 158 7.18 11.34 -7.76
C LYS A 158 7.40 11.23 -6.26
N ARG A 159 8.45 11.91 -5.77
CA ARG A 159 8.72 12.04 -4.34
C ARG A 159 7.52 12.67 -3.63
N LEU A 160 7.07 12.08 -2.52
CA LEU A 160 5.91 12.59 -1.81
C LEU A 160 6.28 13.84 -0.97
N PRO A 161 5.55 14.97 -1.10
CA PRO A 161 5.86 16.22 -0.39
C PRO A 161 5.79 16.10 1.14
N ALA A 162 5.09 15.08 1.66
CA ALA A 162 4.83 14.89 3.09
C ALA A 162 6.10 14.67 3.94
N GLN A 163 7.23 14.34 3.32
CA GLN A 163 8.48 14.04 4.02
C GLN A 163 9.14 15.22 4.75
N GLN A 164 8.73 16.47 4.49
CA GLN A 164 9.52 17.65 4.85
C GLN A 164 9.09 18.41 6.12
N ARG A 165 8.10 17.96 6.90
CA ARG A 165 7.66 18.72 8.08
C ARG A 165 8.00 18.03 9.39
N SER A 166 9.26 18.18 9.78
CA SER A 166 9.77 17.92 11.12
C SER A 166 9.71 19.19 11.98
N VAL A 167 8.54 19.59 12.50
CA VAL A 167 8.51 20.55 13.62
C VAL A 167 7.22 20.39 14.41
N GLY A 168 7.34 20.02 15.70
CA GLY A 168 6.48 20.21 16.88
C GLY A 168 5.04 20.72 16.80
N ILE A 169 4.33 20.54 15.70
CA ILE A 169 2.98 21.02 15.47
C ILE A 169 2.14 19.78 15.20
N ARG A 170 1.15 19.54 16.06
CA ARG A 170 0.07 18.58 15.83
C ARG A 170 -0.43 18.75 14.39
N TRP A 171 -0.02 17.85 13.50
CA TRP A 171 -0.28 17.99 12.08
C TRP A 171 -1.78 17.87 11.82
N LYS A 172 -2.37 18.89 11.20
CA LYS A 172 -3.75 18.84 10.70
C LYS A 172 -3.67 18.69 9.18
N PRO A 173 -4.19 17.59 8.59
CA PRO A 173 -4.31 17.49 7.13
C PRO A 173 -5.18 18.64 6.64
N SER A 174 -4.59 19.63 5.99
CA SER A 174 -5.32 20.72 5.36
C SER A 174 -5.97 20.21 4.07
N ARG A 175 -7.07 20.85 3.64
CA ARG A 175 -7.65 20.59 2.30
C ARG A 175 -6.62 20.79 1.19
N ALA A 176 -5.66 21.70 1.38
CA ALA A 176 -4.57 21.95 0.44
C ALA A 176 -3.64 20.73 0.29
N TRP A 177 -3.27 20.08 1.39
CA TRP A 177 -2.38 18.92 1.34
C TRP A 177 -3.05 17.70 0.68
N ARG A 178 -4.34 17.46 0.96
CA ARG A 178 -5.10 16.41 0.24
C ARG A 178 -5.17 16.70 -1.26
N ARG A 179 -5.36 17.97 -1.65
CA ARG A 179 -5.32 18.40 -3.05
C ARG A 179 -3.94 18.19 -3.68
N GLU A 180 -2.86 18.47 -2.95
CA GLU A 180 -1.50 18.32 -3.44
C GLU A 180 -1.13 16.84 -3.65
N LEU A 181 -1.46 15.96 -2.69
CA LEU A 181 -1.26 14.52 -2.86
C LEU A 181 -2.14 13.97 -3.99
N SER A 182 -3.40 14.38 -4.04
CA SER A 182 -4.29 14.02 -5.17
C SER A 182 -3.79 14.58 -6.50
N ALA A 183 -3.09 15.71 -6.53
CA ALA A 183 -2.50 16.26 -7.75
C ALA A 183 -1.24 15.49 -8.19
N THR A 184 -0.52 14.83 -7.27
CA THR A 184 0.54 13.88 -7.63
C THR A 184 -0.02 12.60 -8.26
N CYS A 185 -1.26 12.25 -7.91
CA CYS A 185 -2.04 11.17 -8.53
C CYS A 185 -2.75 11.68 -9.79
N ALA A 186 -2.00 11.86 -10.87
CA ALA A 186 -2.57 12.34 -12.14
C ALA A 186 -3.72 11.42 -12.61
N PRO A 187 -4.86 11.99 -13.06
CA PRO A 187 -5.94 11.21 -13.63
C PRO A 187 -5.44 10.28 -14.73
N TRP A 188 -5.79 9.00 -14.63
CA TRP A 188 -5.36 7.98 -15.57
C TRP A 188 -6.57 7.20 -16.08
N ALA A 189 -6.64 6.96 -17.39
CA ALA A 189 -7.62 6.02 -17.93
C ALA A 189 -6.92 4.67 -18.10
N SER A 190 -7.29 3.69 -17.29
CA SER A 190 -6.71 2.34 -17.43
C SER A 190 -7.02 1.79 -18.84
N PRO A 191 -5.98 1.40 -19.62
CA PRO A 191 -6.21 0.86 -20.96
C PRO A 191 -6.88 -0.51 -20.86
N SER A 192 -7.71 -0.85 -21.85
CA SER A 192 -8.27 -2.20 -21.97
C SER A 192 -7.13 -3.22 -22.12
N PRO A 193 -7.06 -4.25 -21.25
CA PRO A 193 -5.99 -5.24 -21.35
C PRO A 193 -6.19 -6.11 -22.59
N ALA A 194 -5.11 -6.41 -23.32
CA ALA A 194 -5.16 -7.35 -24.44
C ALA A 194 -5.47 -8.80 -24.02
N ALA A 195 -5.20 -9.16 -22.77
CA ALA A 195 -5.52 -10.44 -22.18
C ALA A 195 -5.64 -10.33 -20.64
N PRO A 196 -6.47 -11.16 -19.98
CA PRO A 196 -6.55 -11.18 -18.53
C PRO A 196 -5.27 -11.72 -17.88
N CYS A 197 -4.93 -11.20 -16.71
CA CYS A 197 -3.91 -11.80 -15.85
C CYS A 197 -4.36 -13.19 -15.39
N ARG A 198 -3.40 -14.07 -15.09
CA ARG A 198 -3.68 -15.42 -14.57
C ARG A 198 -3.23 -15.49 -13.12
N MET A 199 -4.11 -15.91 -12.21
CA MET A 199 -3.81 -16.00 -10.77
C MET A 199 -2.99 -17.25 -10.42
N PRO A 200 -2.08 -17.20 -9.43
CA PRO A 200 -1.48 -18.41 -8.89
C PRO A 200 -2.59 -19.37 -8.42
N GLY A 201 -2.41 -20.67 -8.59
CA GLY A 201 -3.42 -21.67 -8.17
C GLY A 201 -4.65 -21.82 -9.08
N THR A 202 -4.94 -20.90 -10.00
CA THR A 202 -6.02 -21.07 -10.99
C THR A 202 -5.53 -21.86 -12.21
N GLN A 203 -5.27 -23.15 -12.04
CA GLN A 203 -5.14 -24.05 -13.19
C GLN A 203 -6.54 -24.33 -13.77
N LEU A 204 -6.78 -23.75 -14.95
CA LEU A 204 -7.80 -24.08 -15.97
C LEU A 204 -8.76 -25.23 -15.61
N ARG A 205 -9.97 -24.89 -15.12
CA ARG A 205 -11.20 -25.68 -15.37
C ARG A 205 -11.72 -25.49 -16.82
N ALA A 206 -10.85 -25.15 -17.77
CA ALA A 206 -11.21 -25.04 -19.18
C ALA A 206 -10.49 -26.13 -19.97
N ARG A 207 -11.09 -27.32 -19.97
CA ARG A 207 -11.04 -28.42 -20.97
C ARG A 207 -11.58 -29.70 -20.33
N ARG A 208 -12.88 -29.76 -20.04
CA ARG A 208 -13.66 -31.01 -19.99
C ARG A 208 -15.06 -30.68 -20.49
N GLY A 209 -15.47 -31.35 -21.57
CA GLY A 209 -16.76 -31.19 -22.24
C GLY A 209 -16.61 -30.44 -23.54
#